data_AF-A0A538FCI9-F1
#
_entry.id   AF-A0A538FCI9-F1
#
_cell.length_a   1.000
_cell.length_b   1.000
_cell.length_c   1.000
_cell.angle_alpha   90.00
_cell.angle_beta   90.00
_cell.angle_gamma   90.00
#
_symmetry.space_group_name_H-M   'P 1'
#
loop_
_entity.id
_entity.type
_entity.pdbx_description
1 polymer ?
#
loop_
_entity_poly.entity_id
_entity_poly.type
_entity_poly.pdbx_seq_one_letter_code
_entity_poly.pdbx_strand_id
1 'polypeptide(L)'
;MAGARDGGGDRHRTRDEDLSAALRGNRARRAPEQPDRLLERAGAADGVRAAARAVDCGAALAAGLLVPTLAVAGWAFSRPGLTKDAQPRSLQVHDGRWFGLALVLGGVGAFVGALWLSRYERRRPLAEAWRVRLGRAGVAAAVAAVVVGIGGLIAAGITPKKIWHKFNEPAASPAAVSGPGHLGSFASTSRWNWWQEAWKAWRAHPAVGTGAGTFELTHRKLRVDGTVATEPHNLPLQFLSETGIVGFILFLGIVLAGAGALVETLRRLEGEDRLAAAALVVGLFAYAVHSVVDFDWDFVAVTGPAFAVLGVLLAAGRRARVRVRAQRGVLAVAAGALAAAALYSLASPWLASRRVDDAYSALDRRDYAAAVADARSAHDLNPVSVEALLAWGTAEAARGDTAAAGRLFSKAISIEPDNWQPWYYRAQLLERIAGPKLALFDARQAAARDPLGLAGAYAASLATEK
;
A
#
# COMPACT_ATOMS: atom_id res chain seq x y z
N MET A 1 -22.38 -16.55 107.80
CA MET A 1 -21.79 -17.90 107.63
C MET A 1 -20.55 -17.72 106.77
N ALA A 2 -19.34 -17.60 107.35
CA ALA A 2 -18.40 -18.70 107.68
C ALA A 2 -17.99 -19.48 106.40
N GLY A 3 -16.73 -19.68 106.00
CA GLY A 3 -15.38 -19.50 106.55
C GLY A 3 -14.35 -19.58 105.39
N ALA A 4 -13.15 -19.00 105.48
CA ALA A 4 -11.91 -19.54 106.08
C ALA A 4 -11.03 -20.40 105.15
N ARG A 5 -9.80 -19.89 104.90
CA ARG A 5 -8.45 -20.54 104.84
C ARG A 5 -8.25 -21.77 103.92
N ASP A 6 -7.36 -21.72 102.93
CA ASP A 6 -5.87 -21.81 102.95
C ASP A 6 -5.37 -23.28 102.88
N GLY A 7 -4.33 -23.53 102.08
CA GLY A 7 -3.59 -24.81 102.11
C GLY A 7 -3.19 -25.45 100.76
N GLY A 8 -2.06 -25.00 100.21
CA GLY A 8 -0.86 -25.77 99.82
C GLY A 8 -0.93 -27.12 99.05
N GLY A 9 0.02 -27.28 98.12
CA GLY A 9 0.70 -28.57 97.92
C GLY A 9 0.88 -29.09 96.50
N ASP A 10 1.89 -28.57 95.81
CA ASP A 10 2.94 -29.32 95.09
C ASP A 10 2.56 -30.48 94.15
N ARG A 11 2.90 -30.33 92.85
CA ARG A 11 3.49 -31.40 92.03
C ARG A 11 4.00 -30.90 90.67
N HIS A 12 5.30 -31.09 90.47
CA HIS A 12 5.99 -31.36 89.20
C HIS A 12 6.17 -30.25 88.16
N ARG A 13 7.31 -29.55 88.33
CA ARG A 13 8.41 -29.52 87.35
C ARG A 13 8.27 -30.59 86.24
N THR A 14 8.25 -30.11 85.00
CA THR A 14 8.77 -30.67 83.72
C THR A 14 7.75 -30.50 82.59
N ARG A 15 7.54 -29.27 82.12
CA ARG A 15 6.78 -29.02 80.87
C ARG A 15 7.23 -27.82 80.03
N ASP A 16 8.35 -27.17 80.36
CA ASP A 16 8.87 -26.03 79.59
C ASP A 16 10.05 -26.35 78.68
N GLU A 17 10.57 -27.59 78.66
CA GLU A 17 11.63 -27.96 77.71
C GLU A 17 11.09 -28.45 76.35
N ASP A 18 9.82 -28.84 76.25
CA ASP A 18 9.28 -29.44 75.00
C ASP A 18 8.75 -28.42 73.98
N LEU A 19 8.47 -27.17 74.37
CA LEU A 19 7.98 -26.16 73.41
C LEU A 19 9.08 -25.50 72.57
N SER A 20 10.34 -25.61 73.00
CA SER A 20 11.48 -24.98 72.30
C SER A 20 12.16 -25.91 71.27
N ALA A 21 11.74 -27.17 71.21
CA ALA A 21 12.14 -28.16 70.19
C ALA A 21 11.20 -28.18 68.97
N ALA A 22 9.89 -27.93 69.16
CA ALA A 22 8.91 -27.95 68.07
C ALA A 22 9.03 -26.76 67.09
N LEU A 23 9.67 -25.65 67.49
CA LEU A 23 9.88 -24.47 66.64
C LEU A 23 11.25 -24.43 65.93
N ARG A 24 12.11 -25.44 66.12
CA ARG A 24 13.45 -25.51 65.50
C ARG A 24 13.61 -26.57 64.41
N GLY A 25 12.54 -27.27 64.04
CA GLY A 25 12.57 -28.40 63.12
C GLY A 25 11.84 -28.22 61.80
N ASN A 26 11.89 -27.06 61.12
CA ASN A 26 11.51 -27.00 59.70
C ASN A 26 12.04 -25.79 58.90
N ARG A 27 13.27 -25.33 59.18
CA ARG A 27 13.97 -24.37 58.32
C ARG A 27 15.15 -25.05 57.64
N ALA A 28 14.85 -25.93 56.70
CA ALA A 28 15.82 -26.40 55.72
C ALA A 28 15.24 -26.29 54.30
N ARG A 29 15.71 -25.24 53.60
CA ARG A 29 15.89 -25.16 52.14
C ARG A 29 14.62 -25.07 51.26
N ARG A 30 14.01 -23.89 51.24
CA ARG A 30 13.69 -23.23 49.96
C ARG A 30 14.44 -21.91 49.93
N ALA A 31 15.43 -21.81 49.05
CA ALA A 31 16.07 -20.53 48.78
C ALA A 31 14.98 -19.54 48.31
N PRO A 32 14.99 -18.27 48.76
CA PRO A 32 14.11 -17.27 48.18
C PRO A 32 14.47 -17.18 46.69
N GLU A 33 13.49 -17.46 45.81
CA GLU A 33 13.71 -17.26 44.38
C GLU A 33 14.13 -15.81 44.16
N GLN A 34 15.27 -15.60 43.50
CA GLN A 34 15.76 -14.27 43.16
C GLN A 34 14.66 -13.53 42.38
N PRO A 35 14.32 -12.28 42.74
CA PRO A 35 13.26 -11.51 42.09
C PRO A 35 13.43 -11.43 40.56
N ASP A 36 14.67 -11.45 40.07
CA ASP A 36 14.98 -11.48 38.63
C ASP A 36 14.48 -12.76 37.94
N ARG A 37 14.56 -13.93 38.60
CA ARG A 37 14.03 -15.20 38.05
C ARG A 37 12.51 -15.25 38.06
N LEU A 38 11.87 -14.56 39.00
CA LEU A 38 10.41 -14.40 39.02
C LEU A 38 9.95 -13.46 37.90
N LEU A 39 10.69 -12.39 37.62
CA LEU A 39 10.44 -11.48 36.51
C LEU A 39 10.68 -12.14 35.14
N GLU A 40 11.74 -12.95 35.00
CA GLU A 40 11.97 -13.76 33.78
C GLU A 40 10.87 -14.80 33.57
N ARG A 41 10.44 -15.51 34.63
CA ARG A 41 9.34 -16.48 34.52
C ARG A 41 8.01 -15.81 34.24
N ALA A 42 7.75 -14.64 34.81
CA ALA A 42 6.56 -13.85 34.51
C ALA A 42 6.57 -13.37 33.05
N GLY A 43 7.69 -12.82 32.57
CA GLY A 43 7.87 -12.41 31.17
C GLY A 43 7.78 -13.58 30.19
N ALA A 44 8.34 -14.75 30.53
CA ALA A 44 8.22 -15.97 29.74
C ALA A 44 6.79 -16.53 29.74
N ALA A 45 6.09 -16.50 30.89
CA ALA A 45 4.70 -16.90 30.98
C ALA A 45 3.78 -15.96 30.20
N ASP A 46 4.06 -14.65 30.22
CA ASP A 46 3.33 -13.66 29.43
C ASP A 46 3.60 -13.79 27.94
N GLY A 47 4.85 -14.09 27.54
CA GLY A 47 5.21 -14.45 26.17
C GLY A 47 4.51 -15.73 25.69
N VAL A 48 4.41 -16.75 26.55
CA VAL A 48 3.70 -18.01 26.24
C VAL A 48 2.20 -17.79 26.15
N ARG A 49 1.60 -16.97 27.02
CA ARG A 49 0.18 -16.59 26.97
C ARG A 49 -0.15 -15.75 25.75
N ALA A 50 0.73 -14.83 25.36
CA ALA A 50 0.59 -14.05 24.12
C ALA A 50 0.69 -14.95 22.88
N ALA A 51 1.67 -15.87 22.86
CA ALA A 51 1.83 -16.84 21.78
C ALA A 51 0.63 -17.79 21.67
N ALA A 52 0.06 -18.25 22.78
CA ALA A 52 -1.12 -19.12 22.81
C ALA A 52 -2.39 -18.42 22.27
N ARG A 53 -2.55 -17.13 22.54
CA ARG A 53 -3.72 -16.36 22.09
C ARG A 53 -3.59 -15.86 20.64
N ALA A 54 -2.36 -15.69 20.13
CA ALA A 54 -2.11 -15.45 18.71
C ALA A 54 -2.59 -16.62 17.82
N VAL A 55 -2.67 -17.83 18.37
CA VAL A 55 -3.17 -19.03 17.70
C VAL A 55 -4.67 -19.01 17.50
N ASP A 56 -5.43 -18.44 18.44
CA ASP A 56 -6.89 -18.33 18.32
C ASP A 56 -7.24 -17.42 17.13
N CYS A 57 -6.53 -16.31 16.98
CA CYS A 57 -6.64 -15.43 15.81
C CYS A 57 -6.08 -16.09 14.54
N GLY A 58 -4.94 -16.78 14.61
CA GLY A 58 -4.29 -17.42 13.47
C GLY A 58 -5.05 -18.62 12.90
N ALA A 59 -5.65 -19.46 13.75
CA ALA A 59 -6.49 -20.59 13.35
C ALA A 59 -7.85 -20.12 12.83
N ALA A 60 -8.41 -19.04 13.40
CA ALA A 60 -9.63 -18.44 12.88
C ALA A 60 -9.43 -17.71 11.54
N LEU A 61 -8.29 -17.05 11.36
CA LEU A 61 -7.89 -16.49 10.07
C LEU A 61 -7.55 -17.59 9.06
N ALA A 62 -6.87 -18.68 9.46
CA ALA A 62 -6.54 -19.78 8.56
C ALA A 62 -7.78 -20.58 8.14
N ALA A 63 -8.67 -20.97 9.06
CA ALA A 63 -9.89 -21.70 8.69
C ALA A 63 -10.95 -20.81 8.04
N GLY A 64 -11.05 -19.55 8.48
CA GLY A 64 -12.02 -18.56 7.99
C GLY A 64 -11.62 -17.95 6.65
N LEU A 65 -10.37 -17.53 6.44
CA LEU A 65 -9.94 -16.92 5.17
C LEU A 65 -9.29 -17.92 4.21
N LEU A 66 -8.42 -18.83 4.68
CA LEU A 66 -7.56 -19.60 3.76
C LEU A 66 -8.39 -20.54 2.89
N VAL A 67 -9.37 -21.23 3.44
CA VAL A 67 -10.19 -22.20 2.68
C VAL A 67 -11.03 -21.50 1.60
N PRO A 68 -11.82 -20.45 1.91
CA PRO A 68 -12.51 -19.69 0.86
C PRO A 68 -11.54 -19.07 -0.15
N THR A 69 -10.40 -18.53 0.30
CA THR A 69 -9.39 -17.94 -0.59
C THR A 69 -8.83 -18.97 -1.55
N LEU A 70 -8.42 -20.15 -1.07
CA LEU A 70 -7.89 -21.22 -1.91
C LEU A 70 -8.95 -21.79 -2.86
N ALA A 71 -10.21 -21.87 -2.42
CA ALA A 71 -11.32 -22.31 -3.27
C ALA A 71 -11.57 -21.32 -4.41
N VAL A 72 -11.67 -20.02 -4.09
CA VAL A 72 -11.86 -18.95 -5.09
C VAL A 72 -10.66 -18.88 -6.03
N ALA A 73 -9.44 -18.93 -5.49
CA ALA A 73 -8.21 -18.91 -6.29
C ALA A 73 -8.12 -20.13 -7.20
N GLY A 74 -8.31 -21.34 -6.68
CA GLY A 74 -8.27 -22.58 -7.47
C GLY A 74 -9.32 -22.58 -8.58
N TRP A 75 -10.53 -22.11 -8.28
CA TRP A 75 -11.56 -21.91 -9.30
C TRP A 75 -11.13 -20.87 -10.33
N ALA A 76 -10.60 -19.72 -9.92
CA ALA A 76 -10.18 -18.65 -10.82
C ALA A 76 -9.05 -19.10 -11.76
N PHE A 77 -8.06 -19.81 -11.22
CA PHE A 77 -6.95 -20.36 -12.00
C PHE A 77 -7.38 -21.44 -13.00
N SER A 78 -8.57 -22.03 -12.84
CA SER A 78 -9.14 -22.97 -13.82
C SER A 78 -9.83 -22.28 -15.01
N ARG A 79 -10.02 -20.95 -14.98
CA ARG A 79 -10.79 -20.22 -15.98
C ARG A 79 -9.91 -19.67 -17.10
N PRO A 80 -10.13 -20.07 -18.36
CA PRO A 80 -9.35 -19.56 -19.49
C PRO A 80 -9.49 -18.06 -19.67
N GLY A 81 -10.68 -17.49 -19.43
CA GLY A 81 -10.92 -16.04 -19.56
C GLY A 81 -10.18 -15.19 -18.53
N LEU A 82 -9.61 -15.81 -17.48
CA LEU A 82 -8.81 -15.14 -16.44
C LEU A 82 -7.31 -15.45 -16.53
N THR A 83 -6.95 -16.62 -17.09
CA THR A 83 -5.56 -17.13 -17.01
C THR A 83 -4.84 -17.23 -18.35
N LYS A 84 -5.56 -17.11 -19.47
CA LYS A 84 -4.94 -17.20 -20.81
C LYS A 84 -4.98 -15.85 -21.51
N ASP A 85 -3.92 -15.58 -22.25
CA ASP A 85 -3.83 -14.40 -23.10
C ASP A 85 -4.77 -14.51 -24.32
N ALA A 86 -5.03 -13.36 -24.95
CA ALA A 86 -5.76 -13.21 -26.22
C ALA A 86 -7.16 -13.87 -26.25
N GLN A 87 -7.85 -13.96 -25.11
CA GLN A 87 -9.22 -14.48 -25.07
C GLN A 87 -10.25 -13.45 -25.57
N PRO A 88 -11.37 -13.91 -26.15
CA PRO A 88 -12.47 -13.01 -26.53
C PRO A 88 -12.97 -12.20 -25.32
N ARG A 89 -13.26 -10.91 -25.54
CA ARG A 89 -13.79 -10.03 -24.49
C ARG A 89 -15.05 -10.58 -23.82
N SER A 90 -15.90 -11.28 -24.56
CA SER A 90 -17.10 -11.93 -24.02
C SER A 90 -16.76 -12.99 -22.96
N LEU A 91 -15.70 -13.78 -23.19
CA LEU A 91 -15.24 -14.80 -22.23
C LEU A 91 -14.58 -14.17 -21.01
N GLN A 92 -13.76 -13.12 -21.20
CA GLN A 92 -13.17 -12.36 -20.10
C GLN A 92 -14.24 -11.74 -19.20
N VAL A 93 -15.28 -11.13 -19.79
CA VAL A 93 -16.41 -10.55 -19.05
C VAL A 93 -17.21 -11.64 -18.35
N HIS A 94 -17.46 -12.78 -19.00
CA HIS A 94 -18.17 -13.90 -18.39
C HIS A 94 -17.42 -14.44 -17.17
N ASP A 95 -16.15 -14.82 -17.32
CA ASP A 95 -15.37 -15.40 -16.24
C ASP A 95 -15.07 -14.37 -15.15
N GLY A 96 -14.86 -13.09 -15.51
CA GLY A 96 -14.69 -11.98 -14.58
C GLY A 96 -15.92 -11.70 -13.72
N ARG A 97 -17.14 -11.81 -14.28
CA ARG A 97 -18.39 -11.68 -13.50
C ARG A 97 -18.52 -12.79 -12.46
N TRP A 98 -18.27 -14.03 -12.87
CA TRP A 98 -18.31 -15.16 -11.95
C TRP A 98 -17.20 -15.10 -10.90
N PHE A 99 -16.01 -14.62 -11.27
CA PHE A 99 -14.93 -14.35 -10.33
C PHE A 99 -15.33 -13.31 -9.30
N GLY A 100 -15.91 -12.18 -9.73
CA GLY A 100 -16.41 -11.15 -8.83
C GLY A 100 -17.46 -11.69 -7.85
N LEU A 101 -18.41 -12.50 -8.33
CA LEU A 101 -19.39 -13.16 -7.48
C LEU A 101 -18.74 -14.14 -6.48
N ALA A 102 -17.82 -14.98 -6.95
CA ALA A 102 -17.10 -15.94 -6.12
C ALA A 102 -16.26 -15.23 -5.04
N LEU A 103 -15.65 -14.09 -5.39
CA LEU A 103 -14.88 -13.26 -4.46
C LEU A 103 -15.79 -12.68 -3.37
N VAL A 104 -16.96 -12.13 -3.73
CA VAL A 104 -17.93 -11.60 -2.76
C VAL A 104 -18.47 -12.71 -1.87
N LEU A 105 -18.92 -13.83 -2.43
CA LEU A 105 -19.44 -14.96 -1.66
C LEU A 105 -18.36 -15.60 -0.79
N GLY A 106 -17.14 -15.72 -1.31
CA GLY A 106 -15.98 -16.20 -0.56
C GLY A 106 -15.63 -15.28 0.60
N GLY A 107 -15.66 -13.96 0.38
CA GLY A 107 -15.45 -12.95 1.42
C GLY A 107 -16.55 -12.98 2.49
N VAL A 108 -17.82 -13.08 2.10
CA VAL A 108 -18.95 -13.23 3.04
C VAL A 108 -18.82 -14.54 3.81
N GLY A 109 -18.51 -15.65 3.14
CA GLY A 109 -18.29 -16.94 3.76
C GLY A 109 -17.14 -16.91 4.76
N ALA A 110 -16.03 -16.25 4.41
CA ALA A 110 -14.90 -16.05 5.30
C ALA A 110 -15.26 -15.22 6.53
N PHE A 111 -16.00 -14.13 6.33
CA PHE A 111 -16.48 -13.28 7.42
C PHE A 111 -17.45 -14.02 8.35
N VAL A 112 -18.45 -14.72 7.79
CA VAL A 112 -19.41 -15.51 8.56
C VAL A 112 -18.72 -16.66 9.29
N GLY A 113 -17.76 -17.34 8.64
CA GLY A 113 -16.94 -18.39 9.24
C GLY A 113 -16.11 -17.88 10.41
N ALA A 114 -15.42 -16.74 10.23
CA ALA A 114 -14.66 -16.09 11.30
C ALA A 114 -15.57 -15.64 12.46
N LEU A 115 -16.74 -15.06 12.17
CA LEU A 115 -17.73 -14.68 13.18
C LEU A 115 -18.26 -15.90 13.95
N TRP A 116 -18.63 -16.96 13.23
CA TRP A 116 -19.15 -18.19 13.82
C TRP A 116 -18.10 -18.86 14.70
N LEU A 117 -16.87 -18.98 14.21
CA LEU A 117 -15.77 -19.58 14.96
C LEU A 117 -15.43 -18.76 16.21
N SER A 118 -15.40 -17.42 16.10
CA SER A 118 -15.25 -16.51 17.24
C SER A 118 -16.38 -16.65 18.27
N ARG A 119 -17.61 -16.90 17.84
CA ARG A 119 -18.76 -17.14 18.73
C ARG A 119 -18.71 -18.53 19.36
N TYR A 120 -18.29 -19.53 18.60
CA TYR A 120 -18.15 -20.91 19.05
C TYR A 120 -17.05 -21.05 20.09
N GLU A 121 -15.88 -20.46 19.83
CA GLU A 121 -14.75 -20.46 20.76
C GLU A 121 -15.10 -19.74 22.07
N ARG A 122 -15.84 -18.63 22.02
CA ARG A 122 -16.37 -17.98 23.23
C ARG A 122 -17.27 -18.89 24.07
N ARG A 123 -17.98 -19.83 23.44
CA ARG A 123 -18.83 -20.81 24.14
C ARG A 123 -18.07 -22.05 24.59
N ARG A 124 -17.03 -22.45 23.84
CA ARG A 124 -16.20 -23.64 24.09
C ARG A 124 -14.73 -23.30 23.83
N PRO A 125 -14.05 -22.64 24.79
CA PRO A 125 -12.67 -22.25 24.61
C PRO A 125 -11.77 -23.49 24.51
N LEU A 126 -10.81 -23.45 23.58
CA LEU A 126 -9.78 -24.47 23.50
C LEU A 126 -8.94 -24.45 24.79
N ALA A 127 -8.59 -25.63 25.29
CA ALA A 127 -7.70 -25.73 26.45
C ALA A 127 -6.35 -25.07 26.13
N GLU A 128 -5.78 -24.35 27.10
CA GLU A 128 -4.53 -23.57 26.93
C GLU A 128 -3.37 -24.43 26.39
N ALA A 129 -3.27 -25.69 26.83
CA ALA A 129 -2.28 -26.63 26.33
C ALA A 129 -2.40 -26.91 24.82
N TRP A 130 -3.63 -27.00 24.29
CA TRP A 130 -3.86 -27.20 22.87
C TRP A 130 -3.58 -25.94 22.06
N ARG A 131 -3.91 -24.76 22.60
CA ARG A 131 -3.56 -23.47 21.98
C ARG A 131 -2.05 -23.32 21.80
N VAL A 132 -1.27 -23.51 22.87
CA VAL A 132 0.20 -23.44 22.81
C VAL A 132 0.78 -24.43 21.79
N ARG A 133 0.26 -25.67 21.75
CA ARG A 133 0.72 -26.69 20.80
C ARG A 133 0.45 -26.28 19.35
N LEU A 134 -0.76 -25.82 19.05
CA LEU A 134 -1.14 -25.37 17.71
C LEU A 134 -0.33 -24.15 17.27
N GLY A 135 -0.06 -23.21 18.17
CA GLY A 135 0.79 -22.04 17.87
C GLY A 135 2.23 -22.40 17.55
N ARG A 136 2.82 -23.26 18.38
CA ARG A 136 4.16 -23.79 18.13
C ARG A 136 4.21 -24.59 16.84
N ALA A 137 3.18 -25.38 16.54
CA ALA A 137 3.07 -26.11 15.28
C ALA A 137 2.96 -25.15 14.08
N GLY A 138 2.16 -24.08 14.18
CA GLY A 138 2.04 -23.05 13.14
C GLY A 138 3.34 -22.31 12.88
N VAL A 139 4.04 -21.87 13.94
CA VAL A 139 5.37 -21.24 13.84
C VAL A 139 6.39 -22.22 13.27
N ALA A 140 6.42 -23.48 13.75
CA ALA A 140 7.32 -24.50 13.24
C ALA A 140 7.04 -24.80 11.76
N ALA A 141 5.77 -24.85 11.34
CA ALA A 141 5.39 -25.02 9.94
C ALA A 141 5.82 -23.84 9.08
N ALA A 142 5.65 -22.59 9.55
CA ALA A 142 6.13 -21.41 8.84
C ALA A 142 7.66 -21.39 8.71
N VAL A 143 8.38 -21.69 9.78
CA VAL A 143 9.84 -21.82 9.77
C VAL A 143 10.28 -22.94 8.84
N ALA A 144 9.64 -24.11 8.91
CA ALA A 144 9.93 -25.23 8.02
C ALA A 144 9.67 -24.87 6.55
N ALA A 145 8.57 -24.17 6.25
CA ALA A 145 8.28 -23.70 4.89
C ALA A 145 9.34 -22.72 4.38
N VAL A 146 9.83 -21.80 5.22
CA VAL A 146 10.93 -20.89 4.87
C VAL A 146 12.23 -21.67 4.63
N VAL A 147 12.58 -22.61 5.53
CA VAL A 147 13.79 -23.43 5.40
C VAL A 147 13.74 -24.32 4.15
N VAL A 148 12.60 -24.97 3.90
CA VAL A 148 12.38 -25.78 2.69
C VAL A 148 12.41 -24.91 1.44
N GLY A 149 11.82 -23.71 1.48
CA GLY A 149 11.88 -22.75 0.38
C GLY A 149 13.31 -22.33 0.06
N ILE A 150 14.09 -21.92 1.07
CA ILE A 150 15.52 -21.57 0.92
C ILE A 150 16.32 -22.79 0.43
N GLY A 151 16.09 -23.97 1.01
CA GLY A 151 16.74 -25.21 0.59
C GLY A 151 16.42 -25.59 -0.85
N GLY A 152 15.18 -25.43 -1.28
CA GLY A 152 14.74 -25.63 -2.67
C GLY A 152 15.41 -24.64 -3.63
N LEU A 153 15.55 -23.37 -3.25
CA LEU A 153 16.29 -22.38 -4.03
C LEU A 153 17.76 -22.77 -4.20
N ILE A 154 18.42 -23.17 -3.10
CA ILE A 154 19.82 -23.62 -3.13
C ILE A 154 19.98 -24.90 -3.98
N ALA A 155 19.10 -25.89 -3.81
CA ALA A 155 19.12 -27.15 -4.55
C ALA A 155 18.88 -26.95 -6.05
N ALA A 156 18.09 -25.96 -6.44
CA ALA A 156 17.89 -25.55 -7.83
C ALA A 156 19.08 -24.78 -8.42
N GLY A 157 20.18 -24.61 -7.67
CA GLY A 157 21.38 -23.90 -8.13
C GLY A 157 21.17 -22.40 -8.32
N ILE A 158 20.16 -21.84 -7.63
CA ILE A 158 19.85 -20.41 -7.60
C ILE A 158 20.80 -19.76 -6.58
N THR A 159 21.80 -19.03 -7.08
CA THR A 159 22.77 -18.33 -6.25
C THR A 159 22.42 -16.84 -6.14
N PRO A 160 22.84 -16.14 -5.08
CA PRO A 160 22.64 -14.68 -4.96
C PRO A 160 23.13 -13.91 -6.18
N LYS A 161 24.26 -14.33 -6.78
CA LYS A 161 24.80 -13.74 -8.01
C LYS A 161 23.87 -13.93 -9.21
N LYS A 162 23.28 -15.11 -9.40
CA LYS A 162 22.32 -15.36 -10.49
C LYS A 162 21.03 -14.57 -10.29
N ILE A 163 20.52 -14.52 -9.06
CA ILE A 163 19.36 -13.67 -8.71
C ILE A 163 19.67 -12.21 -9.07
N TRP A 164 20.82 -11.70 -8.63
CA TRP A 164 21.22 -10.31 -8.89
C TRP A 164 21.36 -9.99 -10.38
N HIS A 165 22.01 -10.87 -11.15
CA HIS A 165 22.11 -10.70 -12.60
C HIS A 165 20.73 -10.71 -13.26
N LYS A 166 19.88 -11.67 -12.94
CA LYS A 166 18.52 -11.78 -13.49
C LYS A 166 17.65 -10.58 -13.10
N PHE A 167 17.77 -10.10 -11.88
CA PHE A 167 17.05 -8.93 -11.39
C PHE A 167 17.40 -7.66 -12.18
N ASN A 168 18.66 -7.50 -12.58
CA ASN A 168 19.15 -6.32 -13.30
C ASN A 168 19.00 -6.39 -14.83
N GLU A 169 18.44 -7.46 -15.39
CA GLU A 169 18.27 -7.59 -16.85
C GLU A 169 17.28 -6.53 -17.37
N PRO A 170 17.64 -5.73 -18.39
CA PRO A 170 16.87 -4.55 -18.81
C PRO A 170 15.48 -4.83 -19.39
N ALA A 171 15.14 -6.08 -19.68
CA ALA A 171 13.83 -6.45 -20.22
C ALA A 171 13.45 -7.85 -19.76
N ALA A 172 12.28 -8.00 -19.15
CA ALA A 172 11.62 -9.29 -19.15
C ALA A 172 10.94 -9.45 -20.52
N SER A 173 11.22 -10.53 -21.26
CA SER A 173 10.41 -10.89 -22.42
C SER A 173 8.93 -10.90 -22.02
N PRO A 174 7.97 -10.44 -22.85
CA PRO A 174 6.54 -10.46 -22.52
C PRO A 174 6.05 -11.85 -22.07
N ALA A 175 6.64 -12.91 -22.62
CA ALA A 175 6.40 -14.31 -22.24
C ALA A 175 6.81 -14.67 -20.79
N ALA A 176 7.67 -13.88 -20.15
CA ALA A 176 8.11 -14.06 -18.77
C ALA A 176 7.17 -13.40 -17.73
N VAL A 177 6.23 -12.57 -18.17
CA VAL A 177 5.39 -11.73 -17.29
C VAL A 177 3.98 -12.32 -17.10
N SER A 178 3.41 -12.99 -18.11
CA SER A 178 1.98 -13.38 -18.08
C SER A 178 1.70 -14.89 -17.94
N GLY A 179 2.73 -15.75 -17.93
CA GLY A 179 2.57 -17.22 -17.87
C GLY A 179 3.01 -17.84 -16.53
N PRO A 180 2.65 -19.10 -16.21
CA PRO A 180 3.01 -19.78 -14.95
C PRO A 180 4.52 -19.80 -14.62
N GLY A 181 5.38 -19.66 -15.64
CA GLY A 181 6.83 -19.53 -15.49
C GLY A 181 7.29 -18.28 -14.73
N HIS A 182 6.46 -17.25 -14.59
CA HIS A 182 6.78 -16.05 -13.80
C HIS A 182 6.99 -16.38 -12.31
N LEU A 183 6.33 -17.42 -11.78
CA LEU A 183 6.47 -17.85 -10.38
C LEU A 183 7.90 -18.34 -10.03
N GLY A 184 8.67 -18.73 -11.05
CA GLY A 184 10.08 -19.10 -10.91
C GLY A 184 11.06 -18.03 -11.44
N SER A 185 10.56 -16.86 -11.84
CA SER A 185 11.36 -15.77 -12.38
C SER A 185 11.92 -14.88 -11.27
N PHE A 186 13.20 -14.55 -11.38
CA PHE A 186 13.88 -13.57 -10.51
C PHE A 186 14.10 -12.23 -11.21
N ALA A 187 13.52 -12.05 -12.41
CA ALA A 187 13.63 -10.80 -13.16
C ALA A 187 12.80 -9.70 -12.49
N SER A 188 13.35 -8.49 -12.40
CA SER A 188 12.64 -7.35 -11.81
C SER A 188 11.50 -6.82 -12.69
N THR A 189 11.39 -7.30 -13.95
CA THR A 189 10.40 -6.84 -14.93
C THR A 189 10.52 -5.32 -15.14
N SER A 190 11.71 -4.87 -15.55
CA SER A 190 12.08 -3.46 -15.78
C SER A 190 12.16 -2.55 -14.54
N ARG A 191 11.69 -2.98 -13.35
CA ARG A 191 11.77 -2.17 -12.10
C ARG A 191 13.17 -1.66 -11.77
N TRP A 192 14.21 -2.47 -11.99
CA TRP A 192 15.58 -2.02 -11.73
C TRP A 192 15.97 -0.79 -12.57
N ASN A 193 15.56 -0.74 -13.85
CA ASN A 193 15.78 0.42 -14.70
C ASN A 193 15.01 1.64 -14.17
N TRP A 194 13.73 1.46 -13.83
CA TRP A 194 12.91 2.52 -13.27
C TRP A 194 13.47 3.09 -11.97
N TRP A 195 14.06 2.26 -11.12
CA TRP A 195 14.75 2.71 -9.91
C TRP A 195 16.00 3.54 -10.24
N GLN A 196 16.78 3.12 -11.22
CA GLN A 196 17.91 3.92 -11.69
C GLN A 196 17.48 5.25 -12.29
N GLU A 197 16.38 5.27 -13.02
CA GLU A 197 15.79 6.48 -13.61
C GLU A 197 15.31 7.45 -12.54
N ALA A 198 14.55 6.97 -11.54
CA ALA A 198 14.12 7.76 -10.39
C ALA A 198 15.31 8.31 -9.59
N TRP A 199 16.34 7.48 -9.39
CA TRP A 199 17.57 7.92 -8.73
C TRP A 199 18.33 8.98 -9.53
N LYS A 200 18.38 8.87 -10.86
CA LYS A 200 18.96 9.90 -11.75
C LYS A 200 18.17 11.20 -11.65
N ALA A 201 16.84 11.14 -11.66
CA ALA A 201 15.97 12.32 -11.51
C ALA A 201 16.19 13.02 -10.17
N TRP A 202 16.24 12.27 -9.06
CA TRP A 202 16.54 12.85 -7.75
C TRP A 202 17.91 13.55 -7.73
N ARG A 203 18.96 12.93 -8.27
CA ARG A 203 20.29 13.56 -8.31
C ARG A 203 20.33 14.84 -9.15
N ALA A 204 19.49 14.96 -10.17
CA ALA A 204 19.35 16.18 -10.96
C ALA A 204 18.55 17.27 -10.21
N HIS A 205 17.58 16.87 -9.38
CA HIS A 205 16.67 17.77 -8.66
C HIS A 205 16.57 17.43 -7.15
N PRO A 206 17.68 17.52 -6.38
CA PRO A 206 17.76 16.90 -5.06
C PRO A 206 16.85 17.52 -3.99
N ALA A 207 16.57 18.82 -4.10
CA ALA A 207 15.82 19.57 -3.09
C ALA A 207 14.30 19.34 -3.21
N VAL A 208 13.75 19.55 -4.41
CA VAL A 208 12.31 19.62 -4.67
C VAL A 208 11.79 18.54 -5.61
N GLY A 209 12.69 17.74 -6.21
CA GLY A 209 12.33 16.70 -7.16
C GLY A 209 11.84 17.24 -8.51
N THR A 210 11.27 16.35 -9.31
CA THR A 210 10.72 16.66 -10.64
C THR A 210 9.27 17.13 -10.61
N GLY A 211 8.60 17.11 -9.45
CA GLY A 211 7.17 17.34 -9.26
C GLY A 211 6.42 16.04 -8.95
N ALA A 212 5.41 16.10 -8.09
CA ALA A 212 4.59 14.93 -7.74
C ALA A 212 3.85 14.35 -8.97
N GLY A 213 3.90 13.04 -9.16
CA GLY A 213 3.27 12.33 -10.29
C GLY A 213 3.97 12.53 -11.63
N THR A 214 5.25 12.88 -11.64
CA THR A 214 6.02 13.17 -12.88
C THR A 214 6.98 12.07 -13.30
N PHE A 215 6.98 10.92 -12.60
CA PHE A 215 7.87 9.82 -12.97
C PHE A 215 7.69 9.37 -14.43
N GLU A 216 6.47 9.40 -14.99
CA GLU A 216 6.25 9.11 -16.41
C GLU A 216 7.13 9.99 -17.33
N LEU A 217 7.26 11.28 -17.03
CA LEU A 217 8.08 12.21 -17.81
C LEU A 217 9.57 11.89 -17.69
N THR A 218 10.01 11.48 -16.49
CA THR A 218 11.37 11.00 -16.25
C THR A 218 11.65 9.73 -17.03
N HIS A 219 10.74 8.76 -16.96
CA HIS A 219 10.85 7.48 -17.63
C HIS A 219 10.91 7.67 -19.15
N ARG A 220 10.03 8.47 -19.75
CA ARG A 220 10.06 8.74 -21.20
C ARG A 220 11.39 9.32 -21.68
N LYS A 221 12.01 10.18 -20.89
CA LYS A 221 13.33 10.78 -21.19
C LYS A 221 14.48 9.79 -21.07
N LEU A 222 14.44 8.90 -20.08
CA LEU A 222 15.58 8.08 -19.68
C LEU A 222 15.48 6.60 -20.08
N ARG A 223 14.30 6.15 -20.51
CA ARG A 223 14.03 4.75 -20.84
C ARG A 223 14.96 4.25 -21.92
N VAL A 224 15.39 3.01 -21.74
CA VAL A 224 16.27 2.27 -22.66
C VAL A 224 15.52 1.20 -23.44
N ASP A 225 14.23 1.05 -23.16
CA ASP A 225 13.33 0.10 -23.80
C ASP A 225 12.03 0.79 -24.24
N GLY A 226 11.14 0.04 -24.89
CA GLY A 226 9.84 0.53 -25.33
C GLY A 226 8.76 0.51 -24.25
N THR A 227 9.10 0.21 -22.98
CA THR A 227 8.11 0.18 -21.90
C THR A 227 7.58 1.58 -21.61
N VAL A 228 6.38 1.62 -21.04
CA VAL A 228 5.77 2.84 -20.54
C VAL A 228 5.37 2.54 -19.11
N ALA A 229 5.93 3.28 -18.17
CA ALA A 229 5.63 3.22 -16.75
C ALA A 229 5.29 4.62 -16.25
N THR A 230 4.29 4.71 -15.39
CA THR A 230 3.86 5.95 -14.74
C THR A 230 4.50 6.14 -13.37
N GLU A 231 5.04 5.07 -12.78
CA GLU A 231 5.66 5.07 -11.45
C GLU A 231 6.87 4.09 -11.41
N PRO A 232 7.78 4.24 -10.43
CA PRO A 232 9.01 3.44 -10.36
C PRO A 232 8.87 2.10 -9.62
N HIS A 233 7.69 1.74 -9.13
CA HIS A 233 7.41 0.58 -8.27
C HIS A 233 8.31 0.54 -7.04
N ASN A 234 8.45 1.70 -6.39
CA ASN A 234 9.20 1.88 -5.15
C ASN A 234 8.79 3.21 -4.52
N LEU A 235 7.82 3.17 -3.62
CA LEU A 235 7.20 4.37 -3.06
C LEU A 235 8.20 5.33 -2.39
N PRO A 236 9.15 4.88 -1.56
CA PRO A 236 10.18 5.77 -1.02
C PRO A 236 10.98 6.50 -2.10
N LEU A 237 11.36 5.78 -3.17
CA LEU A 237 12.14 6.33 -4.25
C LEU A 237 11.32 7.25 -5.16
N GLN A 238 10.03 6.96 -5.35
CA GLN A 238 9.08 7.84 -6.02
C GLN A 238 8.99 9.18 -5.29
N PHE A 239 8.68 9.17 -3.98
CA PHE A 239 8.66 10.40 -3.18
C PHE A 239 9.99 11.15 -3.23
N LEU A 240 11.12 10.45 -3.14
CA LEU A 240 12.44 11.07 -3.22
C LEU A 240 12.71 11.74 -4.57
N SER A 241 12.38 11.07 -5.68
CA SER A 241 12.60 11.61 -7.03
C SER A 241 11.65 12.72 -7.42
N GLU A 242 10.38 12.62 -7.04
CA GLU A 242 9.31 13.53 -7.44
C GLU A 242 9.19 14.74 -6.52
N THR A 243 9.43 14.58 -5.22
CA THR A 243 9.27 15.66 -4.23
C THR A 243 10.59 16.14 -3.63
N GLY A 244 11.70 15.51 -4.02
CA GLY A 244 13.02 15.79 -3.50
C GLY A 244 13.17 15.39 -2.04
N ILE A 245 14.30 15.78 -1.44
CA ILE A 245 14.57 15.47 -0.04
C ILE A 245 13.56 16.13 0.91
N VAL A 246 13.01 17.29 0.55
CA VAL A 246 12.05 18.02 1.39
C VAL A 246 10.74 17.23 1.52
N GLY A 247 10.13 16.85 0.39
CA GLY A 247 8.89 16.08 0.44
C GLY A 247 9.12 14.66 0.95
N PHE A 248 10.28 14.05 0.67
CA PHE A 248 10.66 12.76 1.24
C PHE A 248 10.74 12.79 2.77
N ILE A 249 11.35 13.82 3.38
CA ILE A 249 11.41 13.95 4.84
C ILE A 249 10.01 14.13 5.43
N LEU A 250 9.12 14.89 4.78
CA LEU A 250 7.73 15.03 5.22
C LEU A 250 6.98 13.70 5.15
N PHE A 251 7.11 12.97 4.05
CA PHE A 251 6.58 11.62 3.89
C PHE A 251 7.09 10.68 5.00
N LEU A 252 8.42 10.63 5.19
CA LEU A 252 9.04 9.81 6.23
C LEU A 252 8.56 10.23 7.63
N GLY A 253 8.39 11.53 7.88
CA GLY A 253 7.83 12.05 9.12
C GLY A 253 6.42 11.52 9.42
N ILE A 254 5.54 11.48 8.40
CA ILE A 254 4.19 10.91 8.53
C ILE A 254 4.27 9.41 8.83
N VAL A 255 5.12 8.67 8.11
CA VAL A 255 5.31 7.23 8.33
C VAL A 255 5.81 6.96 9.76
N LEU A 256 6.83 7.69 10.23
CA LEU A 256 7.39 7.54 11.57
C LEU A 256 6.41 7.97 12.67
N ALA A 257 5.64 9.04 12.45
CA ALA A 257 4.60 9.47 13.37
C ALA A 257 3.49 8.41 13.49
N GLY A 258 3.07 7.82 12.36
CA GLY A 258 2.14 6.70 12.32
C GLY A 258 2.68 5.51 13.11
N ALA A 259 3.92 5.08 12.84
CA ALA A 259 4.57 3.99 13.56
C ALA A 259 4.64 4.24 15.07
N GLY A 260 5.05 5.44 15.51
CA GLY A 260 5.08 5.83 16.92
C GLY A 260 3.69 5.80 17.57
N ALA A 261 2.67 6.25 16.86
CA ALA A 261 1.29 6.23 17.35
C ALA A 261 0.69 4.82 17.41
N LEU A 262 1.12 3.91 16.54
CA LEU A 262 0.80 2.48 16.62
C LEU A 262 1.45 1.83 17.85
N VAL A 263 2.74 2.12 18.11
CA VAL A 263 3.42 1.65 19.33
C VAL A 263 2.69 2.12 20.58
N GLU A 264 2.31 3.38 20.64
CA GLU A 264 1.56 3.94 21.77
C GLU A 264 0.17 3.29 21.92
N THR A 265 -0.49 2.98 20.81
CA THR A 265 -1.75 2.24 20.83
C THR A 265 -1.58 0.84 21.41
N LEU A 266 -0.54 0.11 21.02
CA LEU A 266 -0.26 -1.22 21.56
C LEU A 266 0.13 -1.19 23.05
N ARG A 267 0.77 -0.11 23.51
CA ARG A 267 1.07 0.11 24.94
C ARG A 267 -0.17 0.42 25.77
N ARG A 268 -1.14 1.14 25.18
CA ARG A 268 -2.39 1.54 25.83
C ARG A 268 -3.39 0.40 25.98
N LEU A 269 -3.44 -0.51 25.01
CA LEU A 269 -4.40 -1.61 25.00
C LEU A 269 -3.91 -2.77 25.88
N GLU A 270 -4.86 -3.51 26.44
CA GLU A 270 -4.59 -4.68 27.28
C GLU A 270 -5.36 -5.91 26.76
N GLY A 271 -4.94 -7.11 27.18
CA GLY A 271 -5.67 -8.34 26.90
C GLY A 271 -5.93 -8.62 25.41
N GLU A 272 -7.17 -8.98 25.08
CA GLU A 272 -7.60 -9.34 23.73
C GLU A 272 -7.54 -8.15 22.76
N ASP A 273 -7.83 -6.94 23.22
CA ASP A 273 -7.80 -5.72 22.39
C ASP A 273 -6.39 -5.42 21.89
N ARG A 274 -5.36 -5.64 22.73
CA ARG A 274 -3.95 -5.48 22.32
C ARG A 274 -3.55 -6.48 21.25
N LEU A 275 -4.04 -7.71 21.34
CA LEU A 275 -3.74 -8.78 20.38
C LEU A 275 -4.42 -8.51 19.03
N ALA A 276 -5.69 -8.09 19.05
CA ALA A 276 -6.40 -7.69 17.85
C ALA A 276 -5.72 -6.49 17.16
N ALA A 277 -5.31 -5.48 17.95
CA ALA A 277 -4.56 -4.34 17.44
C ALA A 277 -3.21 -4.75 16.84
N ALA A 278 -2.49 -5.68 17.48
CA ALA A 278 -1.21 -6.18 16.97
C ALA A 278 -1.38 -6.89 15.61
N ALA A 279 -2.44 -7.67 15.43
CA ALA A 279 -2.73 -8.33 14.14
C ALA A 279 -2.98 -7.29 13.02
N LEU A 280 -3.73 -6.23 13.32
CA LEU A 280 -3.97 -5.14 12.36
C LEU A 280 -2.69 -4.34 12.05
N VAL A 281 -1.83 -4.12 13.05
CA VAL A 281 -0.50 -3.49 12.86
C VAL A 281 0.37 -4.31 11.91
N VAL A 282 0.33 -5.65 11.98
CA VAL A 282 1.04 -6.52 11.03
C VAL A 282 0.54 -6.30 9.60
N GLY A 283 -0.77 -6.11 9.41
CA GLY A 283 -1.33 -5.77 8.09
C GLY A 283 -0.81 -4.43 7.54
N LEU A 284 -0.75 -3.40 8.39
CA LEU A 284 -0.16 -2.10 8.00
C LEU A 284 1.34 -2.20 7.72
N PHE A 285 2.05 -3.03 8.47
CA PHE A 285 3.47 -3.29 8.22
C PHE A 285 3.67 -4.03 6.89
N ALA A 286 2.83 -5.01 6.58
CA ALA A 286 2.87 -5.72 5.29
C ALA A 286 2.62 -4.77 4.11
N TYR A 287 1.63 -3.88 4.24
CA TYR A 287 1.41 -2.78 3.28
C TYR A 287 2.67 -1.92 3.11
N ALA A 288 3.24 -1.41 4.21
CA ALA A 288 4.42 -0.56 4.14
C ALA A 288 5.65 -1.25 3.52
N VAL A 289 5.85 -2.54 3.79
CA VAL A 289 6.94 -3.33 3.19
C VAL A 289 6.69 -3.57 1.71
N HIS A 290 5.45 -3.89 1.30
CA HIS A 290 5.11 -4.11 -0.10
C HIS A 290 5.32 -2.85 -0.94
N SER A 291 4.96 -1.67 -0.40
CA SER A 291 5.14 -0.39 -1.08
C SER A 291 6.61 -0.01 -1.32
N VAL A 292 7.59 -0.72 -0.75
CA VAL A 292 9.01 -0.53 -1.08
C VAL A 292 9.35 -1.11 -2.46
N VAL A 293 8.57 -2.07 -2.95
CA VAL A 293 8.81 -2.78 -4.22
C VAL A 293 7.64 -2.67 -5.19
N ASP A 294 6.61 -1.91 -4.82
CA ASP A 294 5.39 -1.69 -5.59
C ASP A 294 4.78 -0.31 -5.32
N PHE A 295 3.73 0.03 -6.06
CA PHE A 295 3.10 1.36 -6.07
C PHE A 295 1.70 1.36 -5.45
N ASP A 296 1.54 0.62 -4.34
CA ASP A 296 0.25 0.46 -3.64
C ASP A 296 -0.47 1.80 -3.39
N TRP A 297 0.31 2.84 -3.10
CA TRP A 297 -0.13 4.21 -2.80
C TRP A 297 -1.07 4.80 -3.86
N ASP A 298 -0.89 4.44 -5.12
CA ASP A 298 -1.67 4.98 -6.23
C ASP A 298 -3.05 4.30 -6.35
N PHE A 299 -3.28 3.21 -5.61
CA PHE A 299 -4.54 2.49 -5.59
C PHE A 299 -5.34 2.79 -4.33
N VAL A 300 -6.37 3.62 -4.47
CA VAL A 300 -7.35 3.89 -3.41
C VAL A 300 -7.97 2.62 -2.83
N ALA A 301 -8.14 1.58 -3.65
CA ALA A 301 -8.67 0.29 -3.22
C ALA A 301 -7.77 -0.45 -2.21
N VAL A 302 -6.46 -0.16 -2.19
CA VAL A 302 -5.48 -0.76 -1.27
C VAL A 302 -5.17 0.20 -0.13
N THR A 303 -4.84 1.45 -0.47
CA THR A 303 -4.46 2.50 0.49
C THR A 303 -5.63 2.93 1.37
N GLY A 304 -6.85 3.02 0.83
CA GLY A 304 -8.05 3.41 1.58
C GLY A 304 -8.31 2.49 2.79
N PRO A 305 -8.39 1.17 2.61
CA PRO A 305 -8.46 0.22 3.72
C PRO A 305 -7.30 0.33 4.72
N ALA A 306 -6.06 0.53 4.26
CA ALA A 306 -4.90 0.71 5.16
C ALA A 306 -5.08 1.95 6.06
N PHE A 307 -5.50 3.09 5.50
CA PHE A 307 -5.80 4.29 6.29
C PHE A 307 -6.99 4.12 7.22
N ALA A 308 -8.03 3.37 6.81
CA ALA A 308 -9.16 3.06 7.68
C ALA A 308 -8.72 2.23 8.91
N VAL A 309 -7.89 1.19 8.69
CA VAL A 309 -7.31 0.38 9.76
C VAL A 309 -6.42 1.22 10.68
N LEU A 310 -5.57 2.08 10.11
CA LEU A 310 -4.76 3.02 10.89
C LEU A 310 -5.65 3.92 11.76
N GLY A 311 -6.72 4.50 11.20
CA GLY A 311 -7.67 5.33 11.95
C GLY A 311 -8.35 4.59 13.11
N VAL A 312 -8.81 3.35 12.86
CA VAL A 312 -9.40 2.48 13.91
C VAL A 312 -8.40 2.22 15.03
N LEU A 313 -7.15 1.88 14.70
CA LEU A 313 -6.09 1.65 15.68
C LEU A 313 -5.81 2.91 16.50
N LEU A 314 -5.66 4.06 15.85
CA LEU A 314 -5.40 5.32 16.53
C LEU A 314 -6.52 5.71 17.50
N ALA A 315 -7.77 5.36 17.20
CA ALA A 315 -8.92 5.60 18.08
C ALA A 315 -9.05 4.57 19.21
N ALA A 316 -8.52 3.36 19.04
CA ALA A 316 -8.71 2.24 19.96
C ALA A 316 -8.22 2.56 21.39
N GLY A 317 -9.01 2.19 22.41
CA GLY A 317 -8.69 2.42 23.82
C GLY A 317 -8.71 3.88 24.28
N ARG A 318 -9.05 4.84 23.40
CA ARG A 318 -9.28 6.23 23.81
C ARG A 318 -10.73 6.38 24.30
N ARG A 319 -10.91 6.87 25.53
CA ARG A 319 -12.23 7.32 25.98
C ARG A 319 -12.65 8.49 25.09
N ALA A 320 -13.86 8.46 24.54
CA ALA A 320 -14.45 9.56 23.80
C ALA A 320 -14.65 10.77 24.73
N ARG A 321 -13.58 11.52 25.00
CA ARG A 321 -13.64 12.79 25.72
C ARG A 321 -13.72 13.90 24.70
N VAL A 322 -14.88 14.02 24.06
CA VAL A 322 -15.19 15.22 23.28
C VAL A 322 -16.35 15.95 23.95
N ARG A 323 -16.03 16.76 24.97
CA ARG A 323 -16.96 17.81 25.41
C ARG A 323 -16.88 18.96 24.40
N VAL A 324 -17.51 18.81 23.24
CA VAL A 324 -17.76 19.94 22.32
C VAL A 324 -18.88 20.79 22.92
N ARG A 325 -18.54 21.66 23.88
CA ARG A 325 -19.51 22.57 24.53
C ARG A 325 -19.40 24.03 24.08
N ALA A 326 -18.57 24.35 23.10
CA ALA A 326 -18.65 25.63 22.38
C ALA A 326 -18.16 25.43 20.93
N GLN A 327 -18.80 26.08 19.95
CA GLN A 327 -18.43 26.12 18.51
C GLN A 327 -18.92 24.99 17.58
N ARG A 328 -20.01 24.27 17.90
CA ARG A 328 -20.57 23.24 16.98
C ARG A 328 -20.91 23.78 15.58
N GLY A 329 -21.42 25.01 15.47
CA GLY A 329 -21.74 25.64 14.19
C GLY A 329 -20.49 25.91 13.33
N VAL A 330 -19.46 26.53 13.91
CA VAL A 330 -18.20 26.84 13.20
C VAL A 330 -17.47 25.56 12.81
N LEU A 331 -17.40 24.57 13.70
CA LEU A 331 -16.76 23.28 13.40
C LEU A 331 -17.53 22.49 12.35
N ALA A 332 -18.86 22.54 12.35
CA ALA A 332 -19.68 21.91 11.31
C ALA A 332 -19.51 22.59 9.95
N VAL A 333 -19.45 23.93 9.91
CA VAL A 333 -19.16 24.69 8.69
C VAL A 333 -17.76 24.39 8.18
N ALA A 334 -16.75 24.38 9.06
CA ALA A 334 -15.37 24.04 8.68
C ALA A 334 -15.25 22.60 8.16
N ALA A 335 -15.89 21.64 8.83
CA ALA A 335 -15.93 20.25 8.38
C ALA A 335 -16.67 20.11 7.03
N GLY A 336 -17.79 20.82 6.85
CA GLY A 336 -18.53 20.86 5.59
C GLY A 336 -17.71 21.46 4.46
N ALA A 337 -16.99 22.56 4.71
CA ALA A 337 -16.09 23.19 3.74
C ALA A 337 -14.92 22.27 3.37
N LEU A 338 -14.29 21.61 4.35
CA LEU A 338 -13.22 20.63 4.10
C LEU A 338 -13.73 19.42 3.32
N ALA A 339 -14.92 18.91 3.64
CA ALA A 339 -15.54 17.83 2.90
C ALA A 339 -15.86 18.24 1.46
N ALA A 340 -16.41 19.44 1.25
CA ALA A 340 -16.67 19.98 -0.09
C ALA A 340 -15.38 20.18 -0.90
N ALA A 341 -14.32 20.70 -0.28
CA ALA A 341 -13.01 20.84 -0.90
C ALA A 341 -12.39 19.49 -1.27
N ALA A 342 -12.48 18.49 -0.38
CA ALA A 342 -12.01 17.13 -0.66
C ALA A 342 -12.81 16.48 -1.80
N LEU A 343 -14.14 16.62 -1.78
CA LEU A 343 -15.00 16.13 -2.86
C LEU A 343 -14.66 16.79 -4.20
N TYR A 344 -14.48 18.11 -4.22
CA TYR A 344 -14.07 18.83 -5.42
C TYR A 344 -12.70 18.35 -5.92
N SER A 345 -11.71 18.26 -5.02
CA SER A 345 -10.34 17.82 -5.36
C SER A 345 -10.29 16.40 -5.94
N LEU A 346 -11.22 15.52 -5.57
CA LEU A 346 -11.30 14.16 -6.08
C LEU A 346 -12.14 14.08 -7.36
N ALA A 347 -13.25 14.82 -7.43
CA ALA A 347 -14.19 14.75 -8.54
C ALA A 347 -13.77 15.58 -9.74
N SER A 348 -13.14 16.74 -9.55
CA SER A 348 -12.85 17.68 -10.64
C SER A 348 -11.82 17.14 -11.64
N PRO A 349 -10.70 16.47 -11.24
CA PRO A 349 -9.77 15.89 -12.22
C PRO A 349 -10.41 14.75 -13.02
N TRP A 350 -11.21 13.91 -12.36
CA TRP A 350 -11.95 12.82 -13.03
C TRP A 350 -12.97 13.37 -14.03
N LEU A 351 -13.72 14.41 -13.64
CA LEU A 351 -14.71 15.03 -14.53
C LEU A 351 -14.01 15.78 -15.68
N ALA A 352 -12.88 16.43 -15.43
CA ALA A 352 -12.07 17.08 -16.46
C ALA A 352 -11.59 16.05 -17.49
N SER A 353 -11.06 14.90 -17.05
CA SER A 353 -10.65 13.81 -17.95
C SER A 353 -11.81 13.29 -18.80
N ARG A 354 -13.01 13.13 -18.22
CA ARG A 354 -14.22 12.79 -18.99
C ARG A 354 -14.55 13.82 -20.06
N ARG A 355 -14.44 15.11 -19.74
CA ARG A 355 -14.67 16.20 -20.69
C ARG A 355 -13.61 16.25 -21.81
N VAL A 356 -12.37 15.86 -21.51
CA VAL A 356 -11.33 15.66 -22.53
C VAL A 356 -11.72 14.54 -23.50
N ASP A 357 -12.20 13.40 -22.99
CA ASP A 357 -12.67 12.29 -23.83
C ASP A 357 -13.86 12.70 -24.72
N ASP A 358 -14.80 13.46 -24.16
CA ASP A 358 -15.95 14.00 -24.89
C ASP A 358 -15.50 14.97 -26.00
N ALA A 359 -14.51 15.82 -25.72
CA ALA A 359 -13.95 16.74 -26.70
C ALA A 359 -13.29 16.02 -27.88
N TYR A 360 -12.48 14.99 -27.63
CA TYR A 360 -11.90 14.18 -28.70
C TYR A 360 -12.97 13.40 -29.47
N SER A 361 -13.98 12.87 -28.78
CA SER A 361 -15.12 12.20 -29.43
C SER A 361 -15.91 13.16 -30.34
N ALA A 362 -16.05 14.42 -29.96
CA ALA A 362 -16.66 15.46 -30.80
C ALA A 362 -15.78 15.82 -32.00
N LEU A 363 -14.45 15.87 -31.83
CA LEU A 363 -13.50 16.05 -32.94
C LEU A 363 -13.61 14.94 -33.99
N ASP A 364 -13.75 13.69 -33.56
CA ASP A 364 -13.94 12.54 -34.47
C ASP A 364 -15.22 12.67 -35.31
N ARG A 365 -16.28 13.24 -34.71
CA ARG A 365 -17.54 13.56 -35.40
C ARG A 365 -17.49 14.86 -36.21
N ARG A 366 -16.35 15.57 -36.19
CA ARG A 366 -16.16 16.91 -36.78
C ARG A 366 -17.08 17.99 -36.21
N ASP A 367 -17.61 17.78 -35.01
CA ASP A 367 -18.37 18.78 -34.27
C ASP A 367 -17.42 19.67 -33.47
N TYR A 368 -16.81 20.64 -34.15
CA TYR A 368 -15.77 21.48 -33.54
C TYR A 368 -16.31 22.41 -32.46
N ALA A 369 -17.59 22.80 -32.53
CA ALA A 369 -18.20 23.66 -31.53
C ALA A 369 -18.39 22.90 -30.20
N ALA A 370 -18.90 21.67 -30.27
CA ALA A 370 -18.98 20.81 -29.09
C ALA A 370 -17.59 20.50 -28.53
N ALA A 371 -16.62 20.18 -29.39
CA ALA A 371 -15.25 19.90 -28.96
C ALA A 371 -14.61 21.04 -28.17
N VAL A 372 -14.76 22.29 -28.63
CA VAL A 372 -14.27 23.47 -27.89
C VAL A 372 -15.02 23.66 -26.58
N ALA A 373 -16.34 23.45 -26.55
CA ALA A 373 -17.14 23.60 -25.34
C ALA A 373 -16.73 22.58 -24.26
N ASP A 374 -16.59 21.31 -24.63
CA ASP A 374 -16.17 20.26 -23.71
C ASP A 374 -14.71 20.45 -23.25
N ALA A 375 -13.80 20.82 -24.14
CA ALA A 375 -12.41 21.07 -23.75
C ALA A 375 -12.25 22.30 -22.83
N ARG A 376 -13.05 23.36 -23.03
CA ARG A 376 -13.13 24.49 -22.09
C ARG A 376 -13.68 24.05 -20.74
N SER A 377 -14.76 23.27 -20.73
CA SER A 377 -15.30 22.71 -19.49
C SER A 377 -14.26 21.86 -18.76
N ALA A 378 -13.44 21.08 -19.49
CA ALA A 378 -12.34 20.33 -18.89
C ALA A 378 -11.32 21.26 -18.21
N HIS A 379 -10.93 22.35 -18.88
CA HIS A 379 -10.01 23.34 -18.33
C HIS A 379 -10.60 24.08 -17.12
N ASP A 380 -11.88 24.44 -17.14
CA ASP A 380 -12.54 25.11 -16.01
C ASP A 380 -12.56 24.21 -14.76
N LEU A 381 -12.71 22.89 -14.95
CA LEU A 381 -12.68 21.89 -13.87
C LEU A 381 -11.26 21.60 -13.36
N ASN A 382 -10.26 21.67 -14.25
CA ASN A 382 -8.84 21.49 -13.92
C ASN A 382 -7.96 22.48 -14.71
N PRO A 383 -7.76 23.71 -14.19
CA PRO A 383 -7.05 24.78 -14.92
C PRO A 383 -5.57 24.51 -15.18
N VAL A 384 -5.00 23.48 -14.54
CA VAL A 384 -3.59 23.09 -14.69
C VAL A 384 -3.40 21.81 -15.49
N SER A 385 -4.47 21.18 -15.99
CA SER A 385 -4.35 20.00 -16.85
C SER A 385 -3.77 20.36 -18.22
N VAL A 386 -2.66 19.72 -18.56
CA VAL A 386 -2.06 19.78 -19.90
C VAL A 386 -3.00 19.15 -20.92
N GLU A 387 -3.63 18.02 -20.60
CA GLU A 387 -4.54 17.29 -21.48
C GLU A 387 -5.74 18.15 -21.89
N ALA A 388 -6.31 18.91 -20.95
CA ALA A 388 -7.40 19.86 -21.23
C ALA A 388 -6.96 20.95 -22.21
N LEU A 389 -5.75 21.51 -22.01
CA LEU A 389 -5.18 22.51 -22.93
C LEU A 389 -4.84 21.93 -24.31
N LEU A 390 -4.38 20.67 -24.38
CA LEU A 390 -4.12 19.98 -25.64
C LEU A 390 -5.41 19.69 -26.41
N ALA A 391 -6.44 19.19 -25.72
CA ALA A 391 -7.75 18.95 -26.32
C ALA A 391 -8.36 20.27 -26.83
N TRP A 392 -8.27 21.33 -26.03
CA TRP A 392 -8.76 22.65 -26.42
C TRP A 392 -7.97 23.19 -27.62
N GLY A 393 -6.64 23.18 -27.57
CA GLY A 393 -5.81 23.63 -28.69
C GLY A 393 -6.05 22.84 -29.98
N THR A 394 -6.28 21.53 -29.86
CA THR A 394 -6.61 20.66 -31.00
C THR A 394 -7.97 21.01 -31.60
N ALA A 395 -8.98 21.28 -30.76
CA ALA A 395 -10.30 21.71 -31.21
C ALA A 395 -10.27 23.09 -31.88
N GLU A 396 -9.51 24.03 -31.32
CA GLU A 396 -9.27 25.35 -31.91
C GLU A 396 -8.58 25.25 -33.28
N ALA A 397 -7.56 24.38 -33.40
CA ALA A 397 -6.89 24.13 -34.67
C ALA A 397 -7.82 23.49 -35.70
N ALA A 398 -8.67 22.54 -35.29
CA ALA A 398 -9.60 21.84 -36.17
C ALA A 398 -10.69 22.77 -36.75
N ARG A 399 -11.12 23.79 -36.00
CA ARG A 399 -12.02 24.86 -36.52
C ARG A 399 -11.29 25.99 -37.27
N GLY A 400 -9.98 25.88 -37.47
CA GLY A 400 -9.17 26.83 -38.23
C GLY A 400 -8.58 28.00 -37.43
N ASP A 401 -8.79 28.09 -36.11
CA ASP A 401 -8.20 29.13 -35.26
C ASP A 401 -6.80 28.71 -34.78
N THR A 402 -5.85 28.75 -35.71
CA THR A 402 -4.46 28.33 -35.48
C THR A 402 -3.74 29.24 -34.49
N ALA A 403 -4.13 30.51 -34.40
CA ALA A 403 -3.59 31.45 -33.43
C ALA A 403 -4.01 31.10 -31.99
N ALA A 404 -5.29 30.76 -31.77
CA ALA A 404 -5.77 30.28 -30.48
C ALA A 404 -5.10 28.96 -30.08
N ALA A 405 -5.02 28.00 -31.02
CA ALA A 405 -4.34 26.73 -30.79
C ALA A 405 -2.87 26.91 -30.37
N GLY A 406 -2.10 27.75 -31.07
CA GLY A 406 -0.71 28.03 -30.74
C GLY A 406 -0.52 28.65 -29.35
N ARG A 407 -1.43 29.53 -28.91
CA ARG A 407 -1.43 30.08 -27.54
C ARG A 407 -1.70 29.01 -26.50
N LEU A 408 -2.66 28.12 -26.74
CA LEU A 408 -3.01 27.04 -25.82
C LEU A 408 -1.87 26.01 -25.69
N PHE A 409 -1.26 25.60 -26.79
CA PHE A 409 -0.09 24.71 -26.73
C PHE A 409 1.10 25.38 -26.04
N SER A 410 1.34 26.67 -26.28
CA SER A 410 2.39 27.41 -25.56
C SER A 410 2.09 27.53 -24.06
N LYS A 411 0.81 27.68 -23.69
CA LYS A 411 0.38 27.65 -22.29
C LYS A 411 0.63 26.28 -21.67
N ALA A 412 0.31 25.19 -22.36
CA ALA A 412 0.60 23.83 -21.91
C ALA A 412 2.10 23.58 -21.71
N ILE A 413 2.95 24.06 -22.63
CA ILE A 413 4.42 24.02 -22.48
C ILE A 413 4.88 24.81 -21.24
N SER A 414 4.24 25.93 -20.92
CA SER A 414 4.60 26.72 -19.73
C SER A 414 4.24 26.04 -18.40
N ILE A 415 3.25 25.13 -18.40
CA ILE A 415 2.82 24.38 -17.21
C ILE A 415 3.74 23.17 -17.02
N GLU A 416 3.93 22.36 -18.07
CA GLU A 416 4.82 21.20 -18.03
C GLU A 416 5.86 21.28 -19.16
N PRO A 417 6.97 22.02 -18.94
CA PRO A 417 7.99 22.21 -19.98
C PRO A 417 8.70 20.91 -20.35
N ASP A 418 8.62 19.89 -19.50
CA ASP A 418 9.23 18.57 -19.66
C ASP A 418 8.31 17.53 -20.29
N ASN A 419 7.03 17.85 -20.44
CA ASN A 419 6.08 17.01 -21.16
C ASN A 419 6.30 17.15 -22.67
N TRP A 420 6.48 16.04 -23.38
CA TRP A 420 6.75 16.04 -24.81
C TRP A 420 5.52 16.42 -25.65
N GLN A 421 4.31 16.17 -25.16
CA GLN A 421 3.09 16.30 -25.96
C GLN A 421 2.83 17.76 -26.38
N PRO A 422 2.87 18.78 -25.51
CA PRO A 422 2.65 20.15 -25.95
C PRO A 422 3.60 20.64 -27.04
N TRP A 423 4.87 20.23 -26.98
CA TRP A 423 5.85 20.50 -28.03
C TRP A 423 5.48 19.79 -29.34
N TYR A 424 5.09 18.52 -29.27
CA TYR A 424 4.67 17.73 -30.42
C TYR A 424 3.43 18.32 -31.11
N TYR A 425 2.38 18.66 -30.35
CA TYR A 425 1.15 19.24 -30.89
C TYR A 425 1.40 20.62 -31.53
N ARG A 426 2.26 21.45 -30.92
CA ARG A 426 2.64 22.74 -31.51
C ARG A 426 3.49 22.58 -32.77
N ALA A 427 4.40 21.61 -32.80
CA ALA A 427 5.18 21.29 -34.00
C ALA A 427 4.27 20.87 -35.18
N GLN A 428 3.29 19.98 -34.94
CA GLN A 428 2.31 19.59 -35.96
C GLN A 428 1.46 20.77 -36.47
N LEU A 429 1.09 21.68 -35.57
CA LEU A 429 0.42 22.91 -35.98
C LEU A 429 1.31 23.77 -36.88
N LEU A 430 2.56 24.01 -36.47
CA LEU A 430 3.54 24.80 -37.21
C LEU A 430 3.85 24.22 -38.59
N GLU A 431 4.00 22.90 -38.68
CA GLU A 431 4.24 22.19 -39.94
C GLU A 431 3.12 22.47 -40.93
N ARG A 432 1.87 22.33 -40.50
CA ARG A 432 0.68 22.55 -41.32
C ARG A 432 0.51 23.99 -41.78
N ILE A 433 0.86 24.98 -40.94
CA ILE A 433 0.62 26.40 -41.26
C ILE A 433 1.81 27.10 -41.92
N ALA A 434 3.03 26.59 -41.74
CA ALA A 434 4.25 27.28 -42.16
C ALA A 434 5.38 26.37 -42.65
N GLY A 435 5.16 25.04 -42.69
CA GLY A 435 6.07 24.07 -43.26
C GLY A 435 7.07 23.45 -42.26
N PRO A 436 7.78 22.39 -42.69
CA PRO A 436 8.58 21.53 -41.82
C PRO A 436 9.75 22.27 -41.14
N LYS A 437 10.31 23.30 -41.80
CA LYS A 437 11.42 24.11 -41.27
C LYS A 437 11.08 24.83 -39.98
N LEU A 438 9.87 25.39 -39.85
CA LEU A 438 9.43 26.04 -38.61
C LEU A 438 9.03 25.05 -37.53
N ALA A 439 8.51 23.87 -37.90
CA ALA A 439 8.15 22.82 -36.94
C ALA A 439 9.36 22.14 -36.29
N LEU A 440 10.50 22.12 -36.97
CA LEU A 440 11.67 21.33 -36.58
C LEU A 440 12.21 21.65 -35.18
N PHE A 441 12.13 22.92 -34.73
CA PHE A 441 12.55 23.28 -33.38
C PHE A 441 11.70 22.57 -32.32
N ASP A 442 10.38 22.71 -32.40
CA ASP A 442 9.45 22.10 -31.45
C ASP A 442 9.47 20.57 -31.54
N ALA A 443 9.61 20.02 -32.75
CA ALA A 443 9.75 18.58 -32.94
C ALA A 443 11.00 18.04 -32.23
N ARG A 444 12.13 18.75 -32.30
CA ARG A 444 13.35 18.38 -31.57
C ARG A 444 13.18 18.49 -30.06
N GLN A 445 12.43 19.49 -29.58
CA GLN A 445 12.11 19.61 -28.15
C GLN A 445 11.25 18.44 -27.67
N ALA A 446 10.26 18.02 -28.45
CA ALA A 446 9.45 16.84 -28.16
C ALA A 446 10.31 15.57 -28.16
N ALA A 447 11.16 15.38 -29.19
CA ALA A 447 12.04 14.22 -29.31
C ALA A 447 13.08 14.13 -28.18
N ALA A 448 13.58 15.25 -27.67
CA ALA A 448 14.48 15.25 -26.50
C ALA A 448 13.79 14.76 -25.21
N ARG A 449 12.44 14.78 -25.17
CA ARG A 449 11.63 14.36 -24.01
C ARG A 449 11.04 12.96 -24.16
N ASP A 450 10.80 12.54 -25.39
CA ASP A 450 10.39 11.17 -25.73
C ASP A 450 11.14 10.65 -26.96
N PRO A 451 12.45 10.31 -26.82
CA PRO A 451 13.31 9.93 -27.93
C PRO A 451 12.95 8.59 -28.56
N LEU A 452 12.42 7.64 -27.78
CA LEU A 452 12.02 6.31 -28.26
C LEU A 452 10.54 6.22 -28.65
N GLY A 453 9.78 7.31 -28.51
CA GLY A 453 8.35 7.35 -28.80
C GLY A 453 7.99 8.07 -30.10
N LEU A 454 6.72 8.49 -30.19
CA LEU A 454 6.15 9.16 -31.37
C LEU A 454 6.89 10.46 -31.71
N ALA A 455 7.32 11.20 -30.69
CA ALA A 455 8.04 12.45 -30.88
C ALA A 455 9.40 12.27 -31.55
N GLY A 456 10.17 11.26 -31.13
CA GLY A 456 11.44 10.90 -31.74
C GLY A 456 11.31 10.56 -33.23
N ALA A 457 10.34 9.70 -33.56
CA ALA A 457 10.06 9.32 -34.95
C ALA A 457 9.64 10.51 -35.81
N TYR A 458 8.78 11.38 -35.28
CA TYR A 458 8.29 12.57 -35.99
C TYR A 458 9.37 13.63 -36.23
N ALA A 459 10.25 13.89 -35.26
CA ALA A 459 11.37 14.80 -35.46
C ALA A 459 12.35 14.29 -36.52
N ALA A 460 12.54 12.97 -36.59
CA ALA A 460 13.37 12.35 -37.62
C ALA A 460 12.74 12.47 -39.02
N SER A 461 11.43 12.30 -39.17
CA SER A 461 10.74 12.45 -40.46
C SER A 461 10.78 13.90 -40.98
N LEU A 462 10.62 14.89 -40.10
CA LEU A 462 10.72 16.30 -40.49
C LEU A 462 12.14 16.70 -40.92
N ALA A 463 13.17 16.05 -40.38
CA ALA A 463 14.56 16.37 -40.70
C ALA A 463 14.99 15.87 -42.09
N THR A 464 14.26 14.91 -42.67
CA THR A 464 14.56 14.33 -43.99
C THR A 464 13.80 15.01 -45.13
N GLU A 465 12.72 15.74 -44.83
CA GLU A 465 12.00 16.58 -45.79
C GLU A 465 12.80 17.85 -46.10
N LYS A 466 13.33 17.96 -47.32
CA LYS A 466 14.17 19.08 -47.80
C LYS A 466 13.35 20.25 -48.35
#